data_AF-A0A533RSH9-F1
#
_entry.id   AF-A0A533RSH9-F1
#
_cell.length_a   1.000
_cell.length_b   1.000
_cell.length_c   1.000
_cell.angle_alpha   90.00
_cell.angle_beta   90.00
_cell.angle_gamma   90.00
#
_symmetry.space_group_name_H-M   'P 1'
#
loop_
_entity.id
_entity.type
_entity.pdbx_description
1 polymer ?
#
loop_
_entity_poly.entity_id
_entity_poly.type
_entity_poly.pdbx_seq_one_letter_code
_entity_poly.pdbx_strand_id
1 'polypeptide(L)'
;MERVIQYLRSPWLAIALIAATSVYAALAASVPGWAERGFASPVFAALCGALALCTLVCAVERTRVAVRTLRAGATAPSALLSAPHAGSAPLAAESADEALDAASRELRTVGLRVRRSDGGLVASANAWGALGSPVFHWALVLLFFAVAGGRLTRAEGAIDLPLGRFVTDESPSYLPGAVE
;
A
#
# COMPACT_ATOMS: atom_id res chain seq x y z
N MET A 1 3.97 7.80 18.91
CA MET A 1 3.75 7.23 17.55
C MET A 1 4.49 7.95 16.44
N GLU A 2 4.64 9.28 16.47
CA GLU A 2 5.30 10.04 15.39
C GLU A 2 6.77 9.66 15.17
N ARG A 3 7.52 9.46 16.27
CA ARG A 3 8.91 8.96 16.24
C ARG A 3 9.05 7.56 15.61
N VAL A 4 8.12 6.65 15.88
CA VAL A 4 8.13 5.28 15.31
C VAL A 4 7.99 5.32 13.79
N ILE A 5 7.17 6.23 13.28
CA ILE A 5 6.92 6.31 11.83
C ILE A 5 8.01 7.10 11.11
N GLN A 6 8.62 8.08 11.77
CA GLN A 6 9.86 8.68 11.28
C GLN A 6 11.00 7.66 11.20
N TYR A 7 11.08 6.76 12.19
CA TYR A 7 12.07 5.67 12.20
C TYR A 7 11.82 4.67 11.07
N LEU A 8 10.55 4.27 10.83
CA LEU A 8 10.13 3.43 9.70
C LEU A 8 10.34 4.10 8.33
N ARG A 9 10.38 5.43 8.26
CA ARG A 9 10.73 6.20 7.04
C ARG A 9 12.23 6.34 6.81
N SER A 10 13.08 5.89 7.74
CA SER A 10 14.51 5.97 7.53
C SER A 10 14.91 5.00 6.41
N PRO A 11 15.67 5.47 5.39
CA PRO A 11 16.17 4.60 4.33
C PRO A 11 17.03 3.47 4.91
N TRP A 12 17.60 3.70 6.08
CA TRP A 12 18.42 2.75 6.80
C TRP A 12 17.66 1.53 7.29
N LEU A 13 16.40 1.68 7.72
CA LEU A 13 15.57 0.54 8.10
C LEU A 13 15.19 -0.31 6.88
N ALA A 14 14.87 0.33 5.75
CA ALA A 14 14.61 -0.38 4.50
C ALA A 14 15.86 -1.13 4.02
N ILE A 15 17.04 -0.49 4.05
CA ILE A 15 18.32 -1.11 3.70
C ILE A 15 18.64 -2.26 4.66
N ALA A 16 18.44 -2.09 5.97
CA ALA A 16 18.68 -3.13 6.96
C ALA A 16 17.74 -4.34 6.78
N LEU A 17 16.45 -4.10 6.49
CA LEU A 17 15.49 -5.16 6.20
C LEU A 17 15.85 -5.90 4.91
N ILE A 18 16.20 -5.18 3.84
CA ILE A 18 16.64 -5.77 2.58
C ILE A 18 17.92 -6.58 2.82
N ALA A 19 18.92 -6.03 3.50
CA ALA A 19 20.17 -6.73 3.81
C ALA A 19 19.93 -7.97 4.68
N ALA A 20 19.11 -7.88 5.73
CA ALA A 20 18.77 -9.01 6.58
C ALA A 20 18.01 -10.10 5.81
N THR A 21 17.08 -9.72 4.94
CA THR A 21 16.32 -10.68 4.11
C THR A 21 17.23 -11.34 3.07
N SER A 22 18.15 -10.59 2.46
CA SER A 22 19.14 -11.12 1.51
C SER A 22 20.15 -12.07 2.18
N VAL A 23 20.64 -11.72 3.38
CA VAL A 23 21.52 -12.60 4.17
C VAL A 23 20.78 -13.87 4.60
N TYR A 24 19.54 -13.73 5.06
CA TYR A 24 18.70 -14.87 5.41
C TYR A 24 18.43 -15.78 4.21
N ALA A 25 18.14 -15.21 3.05
CA ALA A 25 17.95 -15.98 1.81
C ALA A 25 19.22 -16.74 1.41
N ALA A 26 20.39 -16.11 1.51
CA ALA A 26 21.68 -16.75 1.24
C ALA A 26 21.98 -17.90 2.22
N LEU A 27 21.69 -17.71 3.51
CA LEU A 27 21.84 -18.75 4.52
C LEU A 27 20.84 -19.89 4.33
N ALA A 28 19.58 -19.59 4.02
CA ALA A 28 18.57 -20.61 3.75
C ALA A 28 18.89 -21.45 2.50
N ALA A 29 19.49 -20.84 1.47
CA ALA A 29 19.97 -21.55 0.29
C ALA A 29 21.15 -22.50 0.57
N SER A 30 21.81 -22.36 1.71
CA SER A 30 22.90 -23.26 2.13
C SER A 30 22.41 -24.52 2.86
N VAL A 31 21.10 -24.62 3.17
CA VAL A 31 20.51 -25.78 3.86
C VAL A 31 20.09 -26.85 2.83
N PRO A 32 20.60 -28.10 2.91
CA PRO A 32 20.22 -29.17 1.98
C PRO A 32 18.69 -29.40 1.92
N GLY A 33 18.14 -29.55 0.71
CA GLY A 33 16.69 -29.76 0.49
C GLY A 33 15.84 -28.49 0.60
N TRP A 34 16.44 -27.29 0.60
CA TRP A 34 15.69 -26.02 0.68
C TRP A 34 14.79 -25.75 -0.53
N ALA A 35 15.24 -26.13 -1.73
CA ALA A 35 14.50 -25.91 -2.98
C ALA A 35 13.26 -26.80 -3.10
N GLU A 36 13.29 -27.97 -2.47
CA GLU A 36 12.22 -28.97 -2.52
C GLU A 36 11.00 -28.56 -1.70
N ARG A 37 11.16 -27.58 -0.80
CA ARG A 37 10.07 -27.10 0.07
C ARG A 37 9.19 -26.02 -0.58
N GLY A 38 9.44 -25.60 -1.81
CA GLY A 38 8.58 -24.67 -2.57
C GLY A 38 8.03 -23.50 -1.75
N PHE A 39 6.70 -23.46 -1.60
CA PHE A 39 5.96 -22.45 -0.83
C PHE A 39 6.06 -22.57 0.70
N ALA A 40 6.60 -23.67 1.21
CA ALA A 40 6.93 -23.86 2.63
C ALA A 40 8.38 -23.48 2.95
N SER A 41 9.14 -22.98 1.97
CA SER A 41 10.52 -22.56 2.20
C SER A 41 10.58 -21.34 3.14
N PRO A 42 11.59 -21.29 4.04
CA PRO A 42 11.81 -20.16 4.92
C PRO A 42 11.99 -18.83 4.16
N VAL A 43 12.63 -18.89 2.99
CA VAL A 43 12.84 -17.72 2.11
C VAL A 43 11.51 -17.16 1.61
N PHE A 44 10.59 -18.02 1.18
CA PHE A 44 9.26 -17.60 0.75
C PHE A 44 8.51 -16.90 1.88
N ALA A 45 8.55 -17.47 3.10
CA ALA A 45 7.94 -16.85 4.27
C ALA A 45 8.56 -15.47 4.58
N ALA A 46 9.88 -15.33 4.47
CA ALA A 46 10.58 -14.05 4.68
C ALA A 46 10.16 -12.99 3.64
N LEU A 47 10.04 -13.37 2.36
CA LEU A 47 9.58 -12.49 1.30
C LEU A 47 8.11 -12.06 1.51
N CYS A 48 7.23 -13.00 1.85
CA CYS A 48 5.84 -12.69 2.20
C CYS A 48 5.75 -11.74 3.40
N GLY A 49 6.56 -11.98 4.44
CA GLY A 49 6.64 -11.11 5.61
C GLY A 49 7.12 -9.70 5.27
N ALA A 50 8.20 -9.59 4.47
CA ALA A 50 8.72 -8.31 4.01
C ALA A 50 7.69 -7.55 3.16
N LEU A 51 7.00 -8.25 2.25
CA LEU A 51 5.93 -7.66 1.44
C LEU A 51 4.78 -7.15 2.31
N ALA A 52 4.30 -7.97 3.26
CA ALA A 52 3.22 -7.59 4.18
C ALA A 52 3.61 -6.36 5.03
N LEU A 53 4.85 -6.31 5.52
CA LEU A 53 5.35 -5.18 6.29
C LEU A 53 5.44 -3.90 5.44
N CYS A 54 5.98 -4.00 4.22
CA CYS A 54 6.02 -2.88 3.28
C CYS A 54 4.62 -2.35 2.98
N THR A 55 3.67 -3.26 2.73
CA THR A 55 2.26 -2.90 2.51
C THR A 55 1.64 -2.21 3.73
N LEU A 56 1.95 -2.68 4.93
CA LEU A 56 1.46 -2.06 6.17
C LEU A 56 2.00 -0.63 6.33
N VAL A 57 3.30 -0.43 6.12
CA VAL A 57 3.93 0.90 6.22
C VAL A 57 3.32 1.86 5.19
N CYS A 58 3.14 1.43 3.94
CA CYS A 58 2.56 2.30 2.93
C CYS A 58 1.07 2.56 3.16
N ALA A 59 0.30 1.61 3.71
CA ALA A 59 -1.08 1.83 4.15
C ALA A 59 -1.17 2.94 5.21
N VAL A 60 -0.28 2.90 6.21
CA VAL A 60 -0.24 3.90 7.30
C VAL A 60 0.09 5.30 6.76
N GLU A 61 1.13 5.43 5.93
CA GLU A 61 1.50 6.74 5.37
C GLU A 61 0.40 7.30 4.44
N ARG A 62 -0.20 6.46 3.59
CA ARG A 62 -1.33 6.87 2.74
C ARG A 62 -2.52 7.33 3.56
N THR A 63 -2.86 6.59 4.62
CA THR A 63 -3.95 6.97 5.54
C THR A 63 -3.67 8.29 6.24
N ARG A 64 -2.43 8.52 6.67
CA ARG A 64 -2.02 9.79 7.28
C ARG A 64 -2.16 10.97 6.35
N VAL A 65 -1.70 10.83 5.11
CA VAL A 65 -1.85 11.88 4.10
C VAL A 65 -3.32 12.16 3.84
N ALA A 66 -4.15 11.13 3.65
CA ALA A 66 -5.59 11.28 3.47
C ALA A 66 -6.27 11.95 4.68
N VAL A 67 -5.93 11.56 5.90
CA VAL A 67 -6.48 12.20 7.11
C VAL A 67 -6.00 13.66 7.23
N ARG A 68 -4.73 13.95 6.90
CA ARG A 68 -4.21 15.33 6.91
C ARG A 68 -4.92 16.19 5.86
N THR A 69 -5.11 15.70 4.64
CA THR A 69 -5.81 16.46 3.59
C THR A 69 -7.27 16.68 3.92
N LEU A 70 -7.94 15.68 4.52
CA LEU A 70 -9.31 15.82 5.01
C LEU A 70 -9.42 16.82 6.17
N ARG A 71 -8.47 16.80 7.13
CA ARG A 71 -8.44 17.69 8.31
C ARG A 71 -8.04 19.12 7.99
N ALA A 72 -7.06 19.33 7.10
CA ALA A 72 -6.58 20.66 6.75
C ALA A 72 -7.65 21.50 6.01
N GLY A 73 -8.70 20.84 5.49
CA GLY A 73 -9.60 21.46 4.52
C GLY A 73 -8.83 21.81 3.24
N ALA A 74 -9.54 22.22 2.19
CA ALA A 74 -8.91 22.62 0.93
C ALA A 74 -8.11 23.94 1.13
N THR A 75 -6.91 23.84 1.68
CA THR A 75 -5.88 24.88 1.69
C THR A 75 -4.83 24.49 0.68
N ALA A 76 -4.56 25.36 -0.29
CA ALA A 76 -3.47 25.14 -1.23
C ALA A 76 -2.15 25.16 -0.45
N PRO A 77 -1.28 24.15 -0.59
CA PRO A 77 0.08 24.22 -0.09
C PRO A 77 0.77 25.47 -0.64
N SER A 78 1.49 26.22 0.20
CA SER A 78 2.26 27.40 -0.22
C SER A 78 3.24 27.09 -1.35
N ALA A 79 3.75 25.85 -1.41
CA ALA A 79 4.61 25.37 -2.48
C ALA A 79 3.94 25.34 -3.87
N LEU A 80 2.60 25.21 -3.95
CA LEU A 80 1.89 25.28 -5.23
C LEU A 80 1.81 26.71 -5.78
N LEU A 81 1.86 27.72 -4.90
CA LEU A 81 1.88 29.13 -5.31
C LEU A 81 3.24 29.52 -5.92
N SER A 82 4.30 28.78 -5.59
CA SER A 82 5.65 29.00 -6.12
C SER A 82 6.00 28.09 -7.30
N ALA A 83 5.10 27.18 -7.69
CA ALA A 83 5.33 26.31 -8.83
C ALA A 83 5.18 27.12 -10.14
N PRO A 84 6.08 26.95 -11.13
CA PRO A 84 5.92 27.59 -12.44
C PRO A 84 4.56 27.17 -13.03
N HIS A 85 3.78 28.18 -13.44
CA HIS A 85 2.40 28.00 -13.91
C HIS A 85 2.33 26.92 -15.00
N ALA A 86 1.58 25.84 -14.75
CA ALA A 86 1.51 24.70 -15.66
C ALA A 86 0.62 24.95 -16.91
N GLY A 87 -0.02 26.12 -17.02
CA GLY A 87 -0.81 26.51 -18.18
C GLY A 87 -1.60 27.80 -17.94
N SER A 88 -1.96 28.48 -19.01
CA SER A 88 -2.90 29.59 -19.01
C SER A 88 -3.98 29.33 -20.07
N ALA A 89 -5.21 29.72 -19.77
CA ALA A 89 -6.31 29.68 -20.71
C ALA A 89 -7.03 31.03 -20.66
N PRO A 90 -7.38 31.64 -21.82
CA PRO A 90 -8.16 32.86 -21.83
C PRO A 90 -9.56 32.58 -21.29
N LEU A 91 -10.02 33.41 -20.36
CA LEU A 91 -11.39 33.39 -19.86
C LEU A 91 -12.07 34.69 -20.30
N ALA A 92 -13.27 34.59 -20.87
CA ALA A 92 -14.07 35.77 -21.18
C ALA A 92 -14.72 36.27 -19.88
N ALA A 93 -14.18 37.36 -19.33
CA ALA A 93 -14.71 38.02 -18.13
C ALA A 93 -14.37 39.51 -18.19
N GLU A 94 -15.30 40.36 -17.72
CA GLU A 94 -15.13 41.81 -17.69
C GLU A 94 -14.35 42.25 -16.44
N SER A 95 -14.29 41.41 -15.41
CA SER A 95 -13.55 41.65 -14.17
C SER A 95 -12.87 40.39 -13.61
N ALA A 96 -11.87 40.58 -12.75
CA ALA A 96 -11.19 39.48 -12.07
C ALA A 96 -12.14 38.67 -11.18
N ASP A 97 -13.09 39.32 -10.52
CA ASP A 97 -14.06 38.64 -9.67
C ASP A 97 -15.03 37.77 -10.47
N GLU A 98 -15.46 38.26 -11.63
CA GLU A 98 -16.30 37.51 -12.57
C GLU A 98 -15.56 36.29 -13.16
N ALA A 99 -14.28 36.46 -13.48
CA ALA A 99 -13.42 35.36 -13.92
C ALA A 99 -13.32 34.26 -12.84
N LEU A 100 -13.14 34.67 -11.57
CA LEU A 100 -13.08 33.72 -10.46
C LEU A 100 -14.43 33.04 -10.21
N ASP A 101 -15.56 33.74 -10.36
CA ASP A 101 -16.87 33.15 -10.21
C ASP A 101 -17.19 32.15 -11.32
N ALA A 102 -16.85 32.47 -12.57
CA ALA A 102 -16.99 31.57 -13.71
C ALA A 102 -16.15 30.31 -13.52
N ALA A 103 -14.86 30.46 -13.17
CA ALA A 103 -13.98 29.34 -12.88
C ALA A 103 -14.49 28.49 -11.70
N SER A 104 -15.00 29.11 -10.64
CA SER A 104 -15.58 28.40 -9.49
C SER A 104 -16.79 27.55 -9.88
N ARG A 105 -17.68 28.07 -10.74
CA ARG A 105 -18.84 27.31 -11.24
C ARG A 105 -18.41 26.10 -12.06
N GLU A 106 -17.52 26.28 -13.03
CA GLU A 106 -17.02 25.18 -13.86
C GLU A 106 -16.29 24.12 -13.04
N LEU A 107 -15.44 24.51 -12.09
CA LEU A 107 -14.75 23.53 -11.25
C LEU A 107 -15.73 22.73 -10.37
N ARG A 108 -16.85 23.34 -9.96
CA ARG A 108 -17.92 22.64 -9.23
C ARG A 108 -18.74 21.71 -10.11
N THR A 109 -18.91 21.98 -11.41
CA THR A 109 -19.65 21.06 -12.32
C THR A 109 -18.92 19.73 -12.47
N VAL A 110 -17.58 19.74 -12.45
CA VAL A 110 -16.72 18.54 -12.47
C VAL A 110 -16.63 17.87 -11.09
N GLY A 111 -17.38 18.37 -10.08
CA GLY A 111 -17.42 17.79 -8.74
C GLY A 111 -16.18 18.06 -7.90
N LEU A 112 -15.40 19.11 -8.22
CA LEU A 112 -14.28 19.55 -7.39
C LEU A 112 -14.79 20.43 -6.25
N ARG A 113 -14.13 20.33 -5.09
CA ARG A 113 -14.40 21.19 -3.95
C ARG A 113 -13.61 22.48 -4.13
N VAL A 114 -14.32 23.58 -4.31
CA VAL A 114 -13.73 24.90 -4.59
C VAL A 114 -13.83 25.81 -3.36
N ARG A 115 -12.72 26.47 -3.01
CA ARG A 115 -12.64 27.47 -1.94
C ARG A 115 -11.99 28.75 -2.48
N ARG A 116 -12.59 29.89 -2.19
CA ARG A 116 -12.05 31.21 -2.52
C ARG A 116 -10.98 31.59 -1.49
N SER A 117 -9.88 32.16 -1.96
CA SER A 117 -8.79 32.75 -1.19
C SER A 117 -8.60 34.19 -1.64
N ASP A 118 -7.97 35.03 -0.83
CA ASP A 118 -7.64 36.40 -1.24
C ASP A 118 -6.79 36.37 -2.52
N GLY A 119 -7.37 36.84 -3.63
CA GLY A 119 -6.73 36.89 -4.95
C GLY A 119 -6.73 35.60 -5.76
N GLY A 120 -7.45 34.54 -5.36
CA GLY A 120 -7.46 33.29 -6.14
C GLY A 120 -8.46 32.22 -5.72
N LEU A 121 -8.48 31.12 -6.47
CA LEU A 121 -9.29 29.94 -6.19
C LEU A 121 -8.41 28.73 -5.92
N VAL A 122 -8.80 27.95 -4.92
CA VAL A 122 -8.23 26.63 -4.64
C VAL A 122 -9.32 25.60 -4.93
N ALA A 123 -9.07 24.73 -5.90
CA ALA A 123 -9.92 23.57 -6.15
C ALA A 123 -9.17 22.29 -5.79
N SER A 124 -9.84 21.40 -5.06
CA SER A 124 -9.32 20.08 -4.70
C SER A 124 -10.28 18.99 -5.16
N ALA A 125 -9.73 17.87 -5.63
CA ALA A 125 -10.49 16.65 -5.90
C ALA A 125 -11.31 16.23 -4.66
N ASN A 126 -12.52 15.69 -4.90
CA ASN A 126 -13.41 15.27 -3.85
C ASN A 126 -12.73 14.27 -2.88
N ALA A 127 -13.09 14.37 -1.60
CA ALA A 127 -12.56 13.56 -0.48
C ALA A 127 -12.49 12.05 -0.76
N TRP A 128 -13.41 11.55 -1.59
CA TRP A 128 -13.49 10.16 -2.02
C TRP A 128 -12.25 9.69 -2.79
N GLY A 129 -11.71 10.53 -3.67
CA GLY A 129 -10.46 10.21 -4.39
C GLY A 129 -9.27 10.06 -3.44
N ALA A 130 -9.24 10.85 -2.37
CA ALA A 130 -8.18 10.76 -1.35
C ALA A 130 -8.32 9.51 -0.46
N LEU A 131 -9.53 8.99 -0.28
CA LEU A 131 -9.81 7.82 0.57
C LEU A 131 -9.65 6.48 -0.16
N GLY A 132 -9.83 6.44 -1.49
CA GLY A 132 -9.73 5.18 -2.25
C GLY A 132 -8.35 4.51 -2.12
N SER A 133 -7.27 5.28 -2.15
CA SER A 133 -5.91 4.74 -2.03
C SER A 133 -5.65 4.10 -0.66
N PRO A 134 -5.92 4.74 0.50
CA PRO A 134 -5.83 4.10 1.80
C PRO A 134 -6.68 2.84 1.95
N VAL A 135 -7.95 2.87 1.51
CA VAL A 135 -8.88 1.74 1.64
C VAL A 135 -8.35 0.50 0.92
N PHE A 136 -7.86 0.66 -0.31
CA PHE A 136 -7.25 -0.43 -1.07
C PHE A 136 -6.06 -1.06 -0.32
N HIS A 137 -5.17 -0.24 0.23
CA HIS A 137 -4.01 -0.74 0.95
C HIS A 137 -4.41 -1.48 2.23
N TRP A 138 -5.41 -0.98 2.96
CA TRP A 138 -5.94 -1.68 4.13
C TRP A 138 -6.61 -3.01 3.77
N ALA A 139 -7.33 -3.07 2.64
CA ALA A 139 -7.87 -4.34 2.15
C ALA A 139 -6.76 -5.37 1.88
N LEU A 140 -5.65 -4.94 1.30
CA LEU A 140 -4.49 -5.80 1.07
C LEU A 140 -3.81 -6.24 2.37
N VAL A 141 -3.68 -5.35 3.35
CA VAL A 141 -3.19 -5.69 4.70
C VAL A 141 -4.08 -6.74 5.35
N LEU A 142 -5.40 -6.53 5.33
CA LEU A 142 -6.37 -7.48 5.89
C LEU A 142 -6.31 -8.84 5.18
N LEU A 143 -6.15 -8.85 3.86
CA LEU A 143 -5.95 -10.08 3.09
C LEU A 143 -4.71 -10.85 3.58
N PHE A 144 -3.57 -10.17 3.79
CA PHE A 144 -2.38 -10.82 4.32
C PHE A 144 -2.61 -11.41 5.71
N PHE A 145 -3.30 -10.70 6.61
CA PHE A 145 -3.63 -11.23 7.93
C PHE A 145 -4.61 -12.40 7.87
N ALA A 146 -5.61 -12.35 6.98
CA ALA A 146 -6.56 -13.45 6.80
C ALA A 146 -5.88 -14.72 6.28
N VAL A 147 -4.98 -14.58 5.29
CA VAL A 147 -4.20 -15.70 4.75
C VAL A 147 -3.24 -16.26 5.79
N ALA A 148 -2.49 -15.40 6.49
CA ALA A 148 -1.57 -15.81 7.54
C ALA A 148 -2.30 -16.49 8.72
N GLY A 149 -3.43 -15.93 9.14
CA GLY A 149 -4.29 -16.51 10.17
C GLY A 149 -4.89 -17.85 9.75
N GLY A 150 -5.37 -17.96 8.51
CA GLY A 150 -5.84 -19.23 7.93
C GLY A 150 -4.75 -20.29 7.92
N ARG A 151 -3.51 -19.92 7.58
CA ARG A 151 -2.33 -20.79 7.61
C ARG A 151 -1.96 -21.27 9.01
N LEU A 152 -2.14 -20.44 10.04
CA LEU A 152 -1.86 -20.80 11.44
C LEU A 152 -2.96 -21.65 12.10
N THR A 153 -4.20 -21.51 11.62
CA THR A 153 -5.37 -22.22 12.15
C THR A 153 -5.67 -23.51 11.40
N ARG A 154 -5.12 -23.69 10.20
CA ARG A 154 -5.18 -24.94 9.45
C ARG A 154 -4.23 -25.95 10.07
N ALA A 155 -4.79 -27.02 10.62
CA ALA A 155 -4.03 -28.18 11.07
C ALA A 155 -3.53 -28.97 9.84
N GLU A 156 -2.39 -28.56 9.29
CA GLU A 156 -1.61 -29.41 8.38
C GLU A 156 -0.81 -30.39 9.24
N GLY A 157 -1.49 -31.44 9.73
CA GLY A 157 -0.87 -32.55 10.44
C GLY A 157 -0.60 -33.67 9.46
N ALA A 158 0.65 -34.14 9.37
CA ALA A 158 0.91 -35.45 8.77
C ALA A 158 0.09 -36.48 9.56
N ILE A 159 -0.80 -37.22 8.88
CA ILE A 159 -1.49 -38.32 9.51
C ILE A 159 -0.47 -39.43 9.65
N ASP A 160 0.02 -39.61 10.87
CA ASP A 160 0.90 -40.72 11.22
C ASP A 160 0.02 -41.97 11.28
N LEU A 161 0.02 -42.80 10.23
CA LEU A 161 -0.62 -44.10 10.30
C LEU A 161 0.28 -45.03 11.13
N PRO A 162 -0.25 -45.78 12.10
CA PRO A 162 0.51 -46.64 13.01
C PRO A 162 1.21 -47.86 12.34
N LEU A 163 1.37 -47.86 11.02
CA LEU A 163 2.01 -48.90 10.22
C LEU A 163 3.35 -48.46 9.60
N GLY A 164 3.93 -47.34 10.05
CA GLY A 164 5.19 -46.82 9.50
C GLY A 164 5.03 -46.17 8.11
N ARG A 165 3.83 -45.67 7.81
CA ARG A 165 3.49 -45.01 6.53
C ARG A 165 2.94 -43.62 6.82
N PHE A 166 3.57 -42.59 6.26
CA PHE A 166 3.05 -41.23 6.31
C PHE A 166 2.18 -40.99 5.08
N VAL A 167 0.98 -40.45 5.27
CA VAL A 167 0.20 -39.83 4.19
C VAL A 167 0.22 -38.34 4.46
N THR A 168 0.89 -37.59 3.58
CA THR A 168 0.82 -36.13 3.59
C THR A 168 -0.53 -35.71 3.02
N ASP A 169 -1.25 -34.84 3.73
CA ASP A 169 -2.50 -34.23 3.24
C ASP A 169 -2.14 -33.10 2.24
N GLU A 170 -1.57 -33.50 1.11
CA GLU A 170 -1.22 -32.62 0.02
C GLU A 170 -2.22 -32.78 -1.13
N SER A 171 -2.67 -31.66 -1.71
CA SER A 171 -3.55 -31.70 -2.88
C SER A 171 -2.83 -32.40 -4.03
N PRO A 172 -3.48 -33.33 -4.76
CA PRO A 172 -2.86 -34.11 -5.84
C PRO A 172 -2.15 -33.26 -6.88
N SER A 173 -2.61 -32.02 -7.09
CA SER A 173 -2.06 -31.02 -8.00
C SER A 173 -0.60 -30.61 -7.73
N TYR A 174 -0.04 -30.95 -6.57
CA TYR A 174 1.34 -30.60 -6.20
C TYR A 174 2.32 -31.78 -6.26
N LEU A 175 1.82 -33.00 -6.51
CA LEU A 175 2.68 -34.17 -6.66
C LEU A 175 3.26 -34.20 -8.09
N PRO A 176 4.60 -34.32 -8.24
CA PRO A 176 5.19 -34.48 -9.56
C PRO A 176 4.73 -35.82 -10.15
N GLY A 177 3.90 -35.76 -11.20
CA GLY A 177 3.30 -36.92 -11.87
C GLY A 177 1.77 -37.04 -11.80
N ALA A 178 1.05 -36.03 -11.30
CA ALA A 178 -0.41 -36.05 -11.22
C ALA A 178 -1.16 -35.66 -12.52
N VAL A 179 -0.45 -35.58 -13.64
CA VAL A 179 -1.04 -35.47 -14.99
C VAL A 179 -0.36 -36.56 -15.81
N GLU A 180 -1.18 -37.45 -16.37
CA GLU A 180 -0.81 -38.69 -17.07
C GLU A 180 0.43 -38.61 -17.98
#